data_AF-A0A6B3FPE5-F1
#
_entry.id   AF-A0A6B3FPE5-F1
#
_cell.length_a   1.000
_cell.length_b   1.000
_cell.length_c   1.000
_cell.angle_alpha   90.00
_cell.angle_beta   90.00
_cell.angle_gamma   90.00
#
_symmetry.space_group_name_H-M   'P 1'
#
loop_
_entity.id
_entity.type
_entity.pdbx_description
1 polymer ?
#
loop_
_entity_poly.entity_id
_entity_poly.type
_entity_poly.pdbx_seq_one_letter_code
_entity_poly.pdbx_strand_id
1 'polypeptide(L)' 'LITNFVDNTPGVSHTVVVSADGLLLAMSEGFPRDRADQLAAVASGLTSLTAGASRIFEGGAVSQTVVEMERGFL' A
#
# COMPACT_ATOMS: atom_id res chain seq x y z
N LEU A 1 -12.45 -8.29 -7.77
CA LEU A 1 -10.99 -8.57 -7.88
C LEU A 1 -10.30 -8.32 -6.55
N ILE A 2 -10.22 -7.07 -6.06
CA ILE A 2 -9.48 -6.79 -4.81
C ILE A 2 -10.24 -7.21 -3.54
N THR A 3 -11.57 -7.19 -3.55
CA THR A 3 -12.36 -7.78 -2.47
C THR A 3 -12.11 -9.29 -2.39
N ASN A 4 -12.14 -9.99 -3.53
CA ASN A 4 -11.78 -11.41 -3.58
C ASN A 4 -10.36 -11.68 -3.07
N PHE A 5 -9.41 -10.75 -3.22
CA PHE A 5 -8.07 -10.91 -2.64
C PHE A 5 -8.12 -10.95 -1.12
N VAL A 6 -8.89 -10.05 -0.49
CA VAL A 6 -9.14 -10.08 0.96
C VAL A 6 -9.84 -11.39 1.35
N ASP A 7 -10.89 -11.79 0.61
CA ASP A 7 -11.69 -12.96 0.96
C ASP A 7 -10.93 -14.29 0.85
N ASN A 8 -9.94 -14.38 -0.04
CA ASN A 8 -9.23 -15.62 -0.34
C ASN A 8 -7.79 -15.66 0.20
N THR A 9 -7.32 -14.59 0.86
CA THR A 9 -5.94 -14.53 1.39
C THR A 9 -5.97 -14.46 2.92
N PRO A 10 -5.67 -15.56 3.63
CA PRO A 10 -5.64 -15.57 5.09
C PRO A 10 -4.72 -14.48 5.66
N GLY A 11 -5.21 -13.73 6.64
CA GLY A 11 -4.46 -12.67 7.32
C GLY A 11 -4.58 -11.28 6.66
N VAL A 12 -5.14 -11.16 5.46
CA VAL A 12 -5.43 -9.86 4.85
C VAL A 12 -6.75 -9.33 5.41
N SER A 13 -6.72 -8.14 6.02
CA SER A 13 -7.95 -7.50 6.53
C SER A 13 -8.56 -6.52 5.54
N HIS A 14 -7.73 -5.74 4.83
CA HIS A 14 -8.16 -4.73 3.88
C HIS A 14 -7.15 -4.60 2.74
N THR A 15 -7.60 -4.06 1.61
CA THR A 15 -6.72 -3.78 0.47
C THR A 15 -7.15 -2.51 -0.23
N VAL A 16 -6.18 -1.72 -0.68
CA VAL A 16 -6.37 -0.57 -1.55
C VAL A 16 -5.47 -0.69 -2.77
N VAL A 17 -5.90 -0.13 -3.88
CA VAL A 17 -5.08 0.05 -5.08
C VAL A 17 -4.93 1.54 -5.30
N VAL A 18 -3.69 1.97 -5.47
CA VAL A 18 -3.32 3.37 -5.58
C VAL A 18 -2.57 3.55 -6.89
N SER A 19 -2.84 4.64 -7.60
CA SER A 19 -2.08 5.01 -8.79
C SER A 19 -0.68 5.50 -8.42
N ALA A 20 0.21 5.56 -9.42
CA ALA A 20 1.57 6.05 -9.23
C ALA A 20 1.64 7.53 -8.76
N ASP A 21 0.59 8.32 -8.99
CA ASP A 21 0.44 9.70 -8.52
C ASP A 21 -0.27 9.81 -7.16
N GLY A 22 -0.61 8.69 -6.52
CA GLY A 22 -1.14 8.65 -5.15
C GLY A 22 -2.67 8.70 -5.03
N LEU A 23 -3.42 8.62 -6.13
CA LEU A 23 -4.87 8.59 -6.10
C LEU A 23 -5.41 7.19 -5.81
N LEU A 24 -6.43 7.11 -4.95
CA LEU A 24 -7.13 5.86 -4.68
C LEU A 24 -7.91 5.40 -5.93
N LEU A 25 -7.55 4.24 -6.47
CA LEU A 25 -8.19 3.63 -7.64
C LEU A 25 -9.28 2.63 -7.23
N ALA A 26 -9.03 1.85 -6.18
CA ALA A 26 -9.98 0.85 -5.69
C ALA A 26 -9.72 0.53 -4.21
N MET A 27 -10.75 0.05 -3.52
CA MET A 27 -10.66 -0.44 -2.14
C MET A 27 -11.52 -1.69 -1.96
N SER A 28 -11.12 -2.58 -1.05
CA SER A 28 -11.92 -3.75 -0.66
C SER A 28 -13.24 -3.30 -0.02
N GLU A 29 -14.30 -4.10 -0.19
CA GLU A 29 -15.59 -3.81 0.43
C GLU A 29 -15.50 -3.73 1.96
N GLY A 30 -16.35 -2.89 2.56
CA GLY A 30 -16.38 -2.66 4.00
C GLY A 30 -15.24 -1.80 4.56
N PHE A 31 -14.21 -1.45 3.76
CA PHE A 31 -13.17 -0.52 4.20
C PHE A 31 -13.65 0.94 4.07
N PRO A 32 -13.54 1.80 5.10
CA PRO A 32 -14.01 3.18 5.02
C PRO A 32 -13.24 3.99 3.97
N ARG A 33 -13.96 4.75 3.13
CA ARG A 33 -13.39 5.53 2.03
C ARG A 33 -12.35 6.56 2.50
N ASP A 34 -12.65 7.25 3.59
CA ASP A 34 -11.75 8.22 4.23
C ASP A 34 -10.44 7.58 4.71
N ARG A 35 -10.52 6.36 5.26
CA ARG A 35 -9.35 5.56 5.65
C ARG A 35 -8.56 5.08 4.43
N ALA A 36 -9.25 4.74 3.34
CA ALA A 36 -8.61 4.34 2.09
C ALA A 36 -7.83 5.50 1.45
N ASP A 37 -8.38 6.71 1.46
CA ASP A 37 -7.68 7.91 0.98
C ASP A 37 -6.45 8.23 1.85
N GLN A 38 -6.56 8.09 3.18
CA GLN A 38 -5.39 8.21 4.08
C GLN A 38 -4.31 7.18 3.76
N LEU A 39 -4.71 5.91 3.54
CA LEU A 39 -3.77 4.85 3.21
C LEU A 39 -3.10 5.06 1.86
N ALA A 40 -3.83 5.59 0.88
CA ALA A 40 -3.28 5.99 -0.41
C ALA A 40 -2.19 7.07 -0.29
N ALA A 41 -2.44 8.08 0.55
CA ALA A 41 -1.44 9.11 0.84
C ALA A 41 -0.19 8.53 1.53
N VAL A 42 -0.37 7.62 2.50
CA VAL A 42 0.75 6.93 3.17
C VAL A 42 1.56 6.10 2.17
N ALA A 43 0.89 5.30 1.33
CA ALA A 43 1.54 4.49 0.31
C ALA A 43 2.37 5.34 -0.67
N SER A 44 1.81 6.46 -1.16
CA SER A 44 2.51 7.40 -2.04
C SER A 44 3.76 8.00 -1.38
N GLY A 45 3.66 8.36 -0.09
CA GLY A 45 4.80 8.82 0.70
C GLY A 45 5.89 7.76 0.82
N LEU A 46 5.51 6.52 1.14
CA LEU A 46 6.45 5.39 1.23
C LEU A 46 7.14 5.12 -0.11
N THR A 47 6.40 5.09 -1.23
CA THR A 47 6.98 4.93 -2.57
C THR A 47 8.01 6.02 -2.87
N SER A 48 7.72 7.28 -2.52
CA SER A 48 8.64 8.39 -2.75
C SER A 48 9.92 8.26 -1.93
N LEU A 49 9.79 7.89 -0.65
CA LEU A 49 10.92 7.70 0.27
C LEU A 49 11.80 6.52 -0.16
N THR A 50 11.20 5.37 -0.48
CA THR A 50 11.96 4.17 -0.88
C THR A 50 12.62 4.36 -2.25
N ALA A 51 11.98 5.06 -3.20
CA ALA A 51 12.61 5.46 -4.46
C ALA A 51 13.77 6.44 -4.23
N GLY A 52 13.68 7.33 -3.25
CA GLY A 52 14.80 8.17 -2.81
C GLY A 52 15.97 7.33 -2.27
N ALA A 53 15.68 6.43 -1.33
CA ALA A 53 16.69 5.55 -0.73
C ALA A 53 17.38 4.66 -1.77
N SER A 54 16.61 4.04 -2.68
CA SER A 54 17.13 3.23 -3.79
C SER A 54 18.17 3.98 -4.62
N ARG A 55 17.95 5.28 -4.91
CA ARG A 55 18.91 6.12 -5.64
C ARG A 55 20.15 6.44 -4.82
N ILE A 56 19.99 6.74 -3.52
CA ILE A 56 21.11 7.04 -2.61
C ILE A 56 22.06 5.83 -2.49
N PHE A 57 21.49 4.63 -2.41
CA PHE A 57 22.26 3.39 -2.24
C PHE A 57 22.59 2.69 -3.55
N GLU A 58 22.27 3.28 -4.71
CA GLU A 58 22.42 2.67 -6.04
C GLU A 58 21.82 1.25 -6.13
N GLY A 59 20.75 0.99 -5.38
CA GLY A 59 20.21 -0.35 -5.13
C GLY A 59 19.27 -0.89 -6.21
N GLY A 60 19.07 -0.16 -7.32
CA GLY A 60 18.11 -0.52 -8.36
C GLY A 60 16.64 -0.29 -7.96
N ALA A 61 15.70 -0.71 -8.81
CA ALA A 61 14.28 -0.43 -8.60
C ALA A 61 13.72 -1.11 -7.33
N VAL A 62 12.82 -0.41 -6.63
CA VAL A 62 12.13 -0.96 -5.45
C VAL A 62 11.10 -1.97 -5.92
N SER A 63 11.28 -3.25 -5.55
CA SER A 63 10.32 -4.31 -5.88
C SER A 63 9.10 -4.32 -4.95
N GLN A 64 9.30 -4.06 -3.66
CA GLN A 64 8.24 -4.08 -2.65
C GLN A 64 8.65 -3.23 -1.45
N THR A 65 7.68 -2.61 -0.79
CA THR A 65 7.81 -2.01 0.54
C THR A 65 6.93 -2.77 1.51
N VAL A 66 7.43 -3.11 2.68
CA VAL A 66 6.66 -3.75 3.77
C VAL A 66 6.92 -2.96 5.04
N VAL A 67 5.86 -2.59 5.75
CA VAL A 67 5.94 -1.95 7.07
C VAL A 67 5.37 -2.89 8.10
N GLU A 68 6.24 -3.39 8.99
CA GLU A 68 5.83 -4.21 10.13
C GLU A 68 5.47 -3.32 11.32
N MET A 69 4.33 -3.60 11.92
CA MET A 69 3.81 -2.95 13.11
C MET A 69 3.51 -4.02 14.17
N GLU A 70 3.42 -3.63 15.44
CA GLU A 70 3.14 -4.56 16.55
C GLU A 70 1.90 -5.45 16.30
N ARG A 71 0.93 -4.96 15.52
CA ARG A 71 -0.36 -5.63 15.30
C ARG A 71 -0.69 -5.86 13.83
N GLY A 72 0.31 -5.91 12.96
CA GLY A 72 0.10 -6.25 11.56
C GLY A 72 1.13 -5.68 10.61
N PHE A 73 0.79 -5.72 9.32
CA PHE A 73 1.66 -5.31 8.24
C PHE A 73 0.91 -4.38 7.29
N LEU A 74 1.67 -3.52 6.62
CA LEU A 74 1.26 -2.79 5.44
C LEU A 74 2.19 -3.15 4.27
#